data_AF-A0A834K672-F1
#
_entry.id   AF-A0A834K672-F1
#
_cell.length_a   1.000
_cell.length_b   1.000
_cell.length_c   1.000
_cell.angle_alpha   90.00
_cell.angle_beta   90.00
_cell.angle_gamma   90.00
#
_symmetry.space_group_name_H-M   'P 1'
#
loop_
_entity.id
_entity.type
_entity.pdbx_description
1 polymer ?
#
loop_
_entity_poly.entity_id
_entity_poly.type
_entity_poly.pdbx_seq_one_letter_code
_entity_poly.pdbx_strand_id
1 'polypeptide(L)' 'MGASVAPVLVFTILWGAVGIALPCFVPNGTNRGWLCCYMAQMNPLIGPKLSNTTILMMAQEWGTPIE' A
#
# COMPACT_ATOMS: atom_id res chain seq x y z
N MET A 1 -20.34 13.25 29.75
CA MET A 1 -19.39 12.92 28.66
C MET A 1 -19.00 11.42 28.62
N GLY A 2 -19.59 10.53 29.43
CA GLY A 2 -19.27 9.08 29.41
C GLY A 2 -20.16 8.22 28.51
N ALA A 3 -21.41 8.64 28.23
CA ALA A 3 -22.34 7.88 27.40
C ALA A 3 -21.90 7.77 25.91
N SER A 4 -21.03 8.67 25.45
CA SER A 4 -20.42 8.62 24.12
C SER A 4 -19.27 7.61 24.00
N VAL A 5 -18.74 7.10 25.13
CA VAL A 5 -17.65 6.12 25.12
C VAL A 5 -18.15 4.75 24.73
N ALA A 6 -19.35 4.36 25.20
CA ALA A 6 -19.95 3.06 24.90
C ALA A 6 -20.09 2.77 23.39
N PRO A 7 -20.70 3.63 22.56
CA PRO A 7 -20.81 3.36 21.13
C PRO A 7 -19.43 3.35 20.43
N VAL A 8 -18.51 4.24 20.82
CA VAL A 8 -17.16 4.27 20.26
C VAL A 8 -16.43 2.96 20.54
N LEU A 9 -16.44 2.48 21.78
CA LEU A 9 -15.80 1.22 22.17
C LEU A 9 -16.38 0.02 21.42
N VAL A 10 -17.72 -0.06 21.30
CA VAL A 10 -18.39 -1.15 20.59
C VAL A 10 -17.99 -1.18 19.12
N PHE A 11 -18.02 -0.05 18.42
CA PHE A 11 -17.64 0.00 17.01
C PHE A 11 -16.15 -0.20 16.80
N THR A 12 -15.29 0.29 17.71
CA THR A 12 -13.84 0.05 17.65
C THR A 12 -13.50 -1.42 17.83
N ILE A 13 -14.14 -2.12 18.78
CA ILE A 13 -13.92 -3.55 18.99
C ILE A 13 -14.47 -4.36 17.81
N LEU A 14 -15.68 -4.05 17.35
CA LEU A 14 -16.32 -4.76 16.24
C LEU A 14 -15.48 -4.65 14.97
N TRP A 15 -15.11 -3.43 14.55
CA TRP A 15 -14.32 -3.25 13.35
C TRP A 15 -12.85 -3.62 13.52
N GLY A 16 -12.28 -3.48 14.71
CA GLY A 16 -10.95 -4.00 15.02
C GLY A 16 -10.88 -5.52 14.88
N ALA A 17 -11.89 -6.24 15.40
CA ALA A 17 -11.98 -7.69 15.25
C ALA A 17 -12.17 -8.09 13.79
N VAL A 18 -13.04 -7.40 13.04
CA VAL A 18 -13.24 -7.64 11.59
C VAL A 18 -11.94 -7.38 10.81
N GLY A 19 -11.25 -6.28 11.09
CA GLY A 19 -10.00 -5.90 10.43
C GLY A 19 -8.82 -6.83 10.72
N ILE A 20 -8.83 -7.55 11.84
CA ILE A 20 -7.82 -8.56 12.18
C ILE A 20 -8.23 -9.95 11.68
N ALA A 21 -9.50 -10.33 11.84
CA ALA A 21 -9.98 -11.66 11.47
C ALA A 21 -10.01 -11.83 9.94
N LEU A 22 -10.54 -10.85 9.19
CA LEU A 22 -10.69 -11.00 7.74
C LEU A 22 -9.35 -11.28 7.03
N PRO A 23 -8.24 -10.55 7.26
CA PRO A 23 -6.96 -10.84 6.60
C PRO A 23 -6.39 -12.23 6.91
N CYS A 24 -6.69 -12.79 8.09
CA CYS A 24 -6.29 -14.13 8.49
C CYS A 24 -7.13 -15.22 7.82
N PHE A 25 -8.39 -14.94 7.52
CA PHE A 25 -9.31 -15.86 6.84
C PHE A 25 -9.42 -15.63 5.32
N VAL A 26 -8.76 -14.60 4.77
CA VAL A 26 -8.67 -14.40 3.32
C VAL A 26 -7.91 -15.59 2.72
N PRO A 27 -8.57 -16.40 1.87
CA PRO A 27 -7.98 -17.60 1.31
C PRO A 27 -6.75 -17.24 0.46
N ASN A 28 -5.76 -18.13 0.48
CA ASN A 28 -4.57 -17.98 -0.34
C ASN A 28 -4.96 -18.08 -1.83
N GLY A 29 -5.04 -16.92 -2.49
CA GLY A 29 -5.22 -16.81 -3.93
C GLY A 29 -4.19 -15.85 -4.52
N THR A 30 -4.05 -15.87 -5.85
CA THR A 30 -3.10 -15.02 -6.60
C THR A 30 -3.15 -13.54 -6.20
N ASN A 31 -4.34 -13.05 -5.84
CA ASN A 31 -4.57 -11.65 -5.50
C ASN A 31 -4.25 -11.28 -4.04
N ARG A 32 -3.97 -12.26 -3.16
CA ARG A 32 -3.66 -12.02 -1.73
C ARG A 32 -2.32 -11.29 -1.55
N GLY A 33 -1.34 -11.60 -2.39
CA GLY A 33 -0.06 -10.87 -2.43
C GLY A 33 -0.14 -9.57 -3.25
N TRP A 34 -1.00 -9.53 -4.28
CA TRP A 34 -1.11 -8.40 -5.19
C TRP A 34 -1.50 -7.11 -4.47
N LEU A 35 -2.52 -7.15 -3.61
CA LEU A 35 -2.94 -5.97 -2.84
C LEU A 35 -1.83 -5.49 -1.91
N CYS A 36 -1.10 -6.40 -1.24
CA CYS A 36 0.01 -6.02 -0.38
C CYS A 36 1.16 -5.38 -1.16
N CYS A 37 1.56 -5.99 -2.28
CA CYS A 37 2.59 -5.44 -3.17
C CYS A 37 2.18 -4.09 -3.74
N TYR A 38 0.90 -3.91 -4.08
CA TYR A 38 0.35 -2.66 -4.58
C TYR A 38 0.36 -1.58 -3.50
N MET A 39 -0.18 -1.86 -2.30
CA MET A 39 -0.23 -0.91 -1.18
C MET A 39 1.17 -0.46 -0.75
N ALA A 40 2.16 -1.36 -0.78
CA ALA A 40 3.56 -1.02 -0.49
C ALA A 40 4.17 -0.02 -1.49
N GLN A 41 3.63 0.09 -2.69
CA GLN A 41 4.12 0.95 -3.76
C GLN A 41 3.35 2.29 -3.90
N MET A 42 2.25 2.49 -3.19
CA MET A 42 1.37 3.66 -3.37
C MET A 42 1.99 4.97 -2.85
N ASN A 43 2.90 4.91 -1.87
CA ASN A 43 3.60 6.09 -1.32
C ASN A 43 5.07 5.76 -1.05
N PRO A 44 5.90 5.57 -2.10
CA PRO A 44 7.28 5.18 -1.93
C PRO A 44 8.10 6.37 -1.42
N LEU A 45 8.87 6.17 -0.36
CA LEU A 45 9.75 7.20 0.21
C LEU A 45 11.11 7.27 -0.51
N ILE A 46 11.49 6.20 -1.22
CA ILE A 46 12.79 6.05 -1.87
C ILE A 46 12.58 5.58 -3.30
N GLY A 47 13.17 6.28 -4.25
CA GLY A 47 13.19 5.91 -5.66
C GLY A 47 14.40 5.03 -6.02
N PRO A 48 14.38 4.39 -7.19
CA PRO A 48 15.51 3.62 -7.68
C PRO A 48 16.74 4.51 -7.93
N LYS A 49 17.93 4.03 -7.57
CA LYS A 49 19.20 4.71 -7.87
C LYS A 49 19.76 4.17 -9.18
N LEU A 50 19.72 4.97 -10.23
CA LEU A 50 20.24 4.61 -11.56
C LEU A 50 21.54 5.34 -11.90
N SER A 51 22.30 4.76 -12.83
CA SER A 51 23.48 5.41 -13.42
C SER A 51 23.08 6.44 -14.47
N ASN A 52 23.88 7.48 -14.68
CA ASN A 52 23.61 8.52 -15.69
C ASN A 52 23.40 7.93 -17.09
N THR A 53 24.20 6.93 -17.48
CA THR A 53 24.05 6.26 -18.77
C THR A 53 22.68 5.60 -18.89
N THR A 54 22.21 4.91 -17.85
CA THR A 54 20.88 4.28 -17.85
C THR A 54 19.77 5.31 -17.91
N ILE A 55 19.90 6.42 -17.19
CA ILE A 55 18.93 7.53 -17.19
C ILE A 55 18.80 8.13 -18.60
N LEU A 56 19.92 8.38 -19.30
CA LEU A 56 19.92 8.89 -20.67
C LEU A 56 19.29 7.92 -21.66
N MET A 57 19.56 6.62 -21.54
CA MET A 57 18.89 5.60 -22.36
C MET A 57 17.37 5.59 -22.13
N MET A 58 16.93 5.62 -20.86
CA MET A 58 15.49 5.65 -20.53
C MET A 58 14.82 6.92 -21.07
N ALA A 59 15.48 8.07 -20.97
CA ALA A 59 14.99 9.34 -21.49
C ALA A 59 14.78 9.30 -23.02
N GLN A 60 15.69 8.66 -23.73
CA GLN A 60 15.58 8.47 -25.18
C GLN A 60 14.43 7.52 -25.54
N GLU A 61 14.30 6.38 -24.87
CA GLU A 61 13.30 5.35 -25.18
C GLU A 61 11.88 5.72 -24.72
N TRP A 62 11.74 6.44 -23.61
CA TRP A 62 10.45 6.87 -23.07
C TRP A 62 10.04 8.29 -23.50
N GLY A 63 10.79 8.92 -24.40
CA GLY A 63 10.42 10.20 -25.00
C GLY A 63 10.49 11.40 -24.06
N THR A 64 11.31 11.33 -23.01
CA THR A 64 11.57 12.43 -22.07
C THR A 64 13.05 12.81 -22.12
N PRO A 65 13.55 13.39 -23.22
CA PRO A 65 14.95 13.77 -23.36
C PRO A 65 15.36 14.78 -22.27
N ILE A 66 16.49 14.53 -21.64
CA ILE A 66 17.08 15.36 -20.58
C ILE A 66 18.29 16.06 -21.19
N GLU A 67 18.28 17.39 -21.14
CA GLU A 67 19.37 18.25 -21.63
C GLU A 67 20.60 18.21 -20.70
#